data_AF-A0A839YCK9-F1
#
_entry.id   AF-A0A839YCK9-F1
#
_cell.length_a   1.000
_cell.length_b   1.000
_cell.length_c   1.000
_cell.angle_alpha   90.00
_cell.angle_beta   90.00
_cell.angle_gamma   90.00
#
_symmetry.space_group_name_H-M   'P 1'
#
loop_
_entity.id
_entity.type
_entity.pdbx_description
1 polymer ?
#
loop_
_entity_poly.entity_id
_entity_poly.type
_entity_poly.pdbx_seq_one_letter_code
_entity_poly.pdbx_strand_id
1 'polypeptide(L)'
;MALATDFPRPVVWRPRRLLITRAARGFAHGRAIAARAGAAGVEVIELPGDRLTLDLPDDQRRAYAAAKATLAVTVAPPSKRRLQPIAPSADWRVDLAEGCPAHCSYCYLAGSLQGPPITRVYANLEEILAVLPDHLGRGTVTSRQRARAGEGTTFEASCYTDPLALEPLTGSLSAAIAWFGRWQAEAQLRFTTKFADVAPLLALDHGGRTRMRASINPPAFARFEGGTAPVAARLGALRQMADAGYPVGLTIAPIIAAPGWESAYGTLIDDSAAALAGARDLDLTVELITHRYTAASRAVLESWYPGSSLDMTGQDRATKRTKFGGEKQVYDAATMRALRGFFEARLATALPAARLLYWT
;
A
#
# COMPACT_ATOMS: atom_id res chain seq x y z
N MET A 1 7.51 -24.25 -23.10
CA MET A 1 7.30 -24.92 -21.81
C MET A 1 7.11 -23.83 -20.76
N ALA A 2 5.88 -23.53 -20.36
CA ALA A 2 5.63 -22.53 -19.33
C ALA A 2 6.09 -23.10 -17.99
N LEU A 3 7.04 -22.44 -17.32
CA LEU A 3 7.31 -22.70 -15.92
C LEU A 3 6.05 -22.30 -15.16
N ALA A 4 5.19 -23.28 -14.87
CA ALA A 4 4.12 -23.11 -13.90
C ALA A 4 4.78 -22.98 -12.53
N THR A 5 5.19 -21.75 -12.18
CA THR A 5 5.55 -21.40 -10.82
C THR A 5 4.27 -21.50 -10.00
N ASP A 6 4.13 -22.59 -9.26
CA ASP A 6 3.03 -22.80 -8.31
C ASP A 6 3.18 -21.78 -7.17
N PHE A 7 2.54 -20.62 -7.34
CA PHE A 7 2.55 -19.57 -6.32
C PHE A 7 1.58 -19.95 -5.19
N PRO A 8 1.97 -19.75 -3.92
CA PRO A 8 1.09 -20.08 -2.81
C PRO A 8 -0.22 -19.29 -2.87
N ARG A 9 -1.33 -19.96 -2.54
CA ARG A 9 -2.66 -19.34 -2.54
C ARG A 9 -2.72 -18.14 -1.58
N PRO A 10 -3.38 -17.04 -1.97
CA PRO A 10 -3.45 -15.85 -1.14
C PRO A 10 -4.34 -16.07 0.09
N VAL A 11 -3.89 -15.56 1.24
CA VAL A 11 -4.68 -15.52 2.48
C VAL A 11 -5.54 -14.27 2.48
N VAL A 12 -6.85 -14.45 2.57
CA VAL A 12 -7.83 -13.37 2.62
C VAL A 12 -7.98 -12.87 4.05
N TRP A 13 -7.73 -11.58 4.29
CA TRP A 13 -7.93 -10.98 5.60
C TRP A 13 -9.43 -10.90 5.94
N ARG A 14 -9.78 -11.26 7.18
CA ARG A 14 -11.14 -11.12 7.72
C ARG A 14 -11.08 -10.47 9.11
N PRO A 15 -11.79 -9.36 9.35
CA PRO A 15 -11.92 -8.79 10.68
C PRO A 15 -12.82 -9.68 11.54
N ARG A 16 -12.69 -9.58 12.86
CA ARG A 16 -13.59 -10.22 13.82
C ARG A 16 -14.96 -9.57 13.81
N ARG A 17 -15.01 -8.24 13.67
CA ARG A 17 -16.24 -7.45 13.65
C ARG A 17 -16.13 -6.27 12.68
N LEU A 18 -17.27 -5.87 12.14
CA LEU A 18 -17.47 -4.68 11.34
C LEU A 18 -18.42 -3.74 12.08
N LEU A 19 -17.97 -2.50 12.33
CA LEU A 19 -18.82 -1.42 12.83
C LEU A 19 -19.31 -0.61 11.63
N ILE A 20 -20.60 -0.32 11.54
CA ILE A 20 -21.13 0.61 10.51
C ILE A 20 -21.80 1.81 11.18
N THR A 21 -21.36 3.01 10.81
CA THR A 21 -21.94 4.24 11.39
C THR A 21 -23.34 4.52 10.86
N ARG A 22 -24.11 5.32 11.60
CA ARG A 22 -25.46 5.74 11.18
C ARG A 22 -25.44 6.41 9.80
N ALA A 23 -24.54 7.35 9.55
CA ALA A 23 -24.46 8.03 8.25
C ALA A 23 -24.03 7.08 7.12
N ALA A 24 -23.11 6.13 7.39
CA ALA A 24 -22.63 5.18 6.39
C ALA A 24 -23.74 4.27 5.84
N ARG A 25 -24.75 3.92 6.65
CA ARG A 25 -25.93 3.16 6.21
C ARG A 25 -26.77 3.89 5.15
N GLY A 26 -26.66 5.22 5.07
CA GLY A 26 -27.32 6.03 4.04
C GLY A 26 -26.77 5.77 2.63
N PHE A 27 -25.52 5.33 2.50
CA PHE A 27 -24.88 5.12 1.20
C PHE A 27 -25.03 3.68 0.70
N ALA A 28 -25.32 3.52 -0.59
CA ALA A 28 -25.45 2.21 -1.23
C ALA A 28 -24.19 1.36 -1.07
N HIS A 29 -23.01 1.96 -1.30
CA HIS A 29 -21.73 1.29 -1.10
C HIS A 29 -21.52 0.87 0.35
N GLY A 30 -21.84 1.72 1.33
CA GLY A 30 -21.78 1.37 2.75
C GLY A 30 -22.62 0.15 3.12
N ARG A 31 -23.86 0.08 2.62
CA ARG A 31 -24.74 -1.10 2.78
C ARG A 31 -24.16 -2.34 2.10
N ALA A 32 -23.58 -2.19 0.90
CA ALA A 32 -22.96 -3.30 0.16
C ALA A 32 -21.71 -3.86 0.87
N ILE A 33 -20.93 -3.01 1.56
CA ILE A 33 -19.81 -3.46 2.41
C ILE A 33 -20.34 -4.29 3.58
N ALA A 34 -21.35 -3.79 4.31
CA ALA A 34 -21.95 -4.50 5.43
C ALA A 34 -22.55 -5.86 4.99
N ALA A 35 -23.25 -5.89 3.86
CA ALA A 35 -23.82 -7.12 3.31
C ALA A 35 -22.73 -8.17 2.97
N ARG A 36 -21.62 -7.76 2.33
CA ARG A 36 -20.51 -8.67 2.03
C ARG A 36 -19.79 -9.15 3.28
N ALA A 37 -19.62 -8.29 4.28
CA ALA A 37 -19.06 -8.69 5.57
C ALA A 37 -19.93 -9.74 6.26
N GLY A 38 -21.26 -9.52 6.31
CA GLY A 38 -22.20 -10.50 6.86
C GLY A 38 -22.16 -11.83 6.11
N ALA A 39 -22.15 -11.80 4.78
CA ALA A 39 -22.01 -13.01 3.94
C ALA A 39 -20.68 -13.74 4.16
N ALA A 40 -19.62 -13.02 4.53
CA ALA A 40 -18.31 -13.58 4.87
C ALA A 40 -18.23 -14.09 6.34
N GLY A 41 -19.32 -14.02 7.10
CA GLY A 41 -19.40 -14.46 8.50
C GLY A 41 -18.82 -13.46 9.50
N VAL A 42 -18.63 -12.20 9.10
CA VAL A 42 -18.17 -11.14 10.01
C VAL A 42 -19.37 -10.61 10.80
N GLU A 43 -19.20 -10.45 12.12
CA GLU A 43 -20.20 -9.81 12.97
C GLU A 43 -20.38 -8.33 12.56
N VAL A 44 -21.58 -7.96 12.08
CA VAL A 44 -21.91 -6.58 11.69
C VAL A 44 -22.66 -5.89 12.83
N ILE A 45 -22.09 -4.80 13.34
CA ILE A 45 -22.63 -4.02 14.45
C ILE A 45 -23.01 -2.63 13.93
N GLU A 46 -24.31 -2.33 13.96
CA GLU A 46 -24.81 -1.01 13.60
C GLU A 46 -24.69 -0.03 14.78
N LEU A 47 -23.98 1.07 14.56
CA LEU A 47 -23.83 2.10 15.58
C LEU A 47 -25.04 3.07 15.58
N PRO A 48 -25.46 3.55 16.76
CA PRO A 48 -26.56 4.52 16.88
C PRO A 48 -26.17 5.92 16.33
N GLY A 49 -24.88 6.21 16.18
CA GLY A 49 -24.36 7.47 15.68
C GLY A 49 -23.09 7.30 14.84
N ASP A 50 -22.38 8.41 14.64
CA ASP A 50 -21.16 8.46 13.80
C ASP A 50 -19.85 8.44 14.59
N ARG A 51 -19.94 8.49 15.92
CA ARG A 51 -18.80 8.30 16.81
C ARG A 51 -18.44 6.82 16.88
N LEU A 52 -17.17 6.51 16.62
CA LEU A 52 -16.62 5.17 16.78
C LEU A 52 -16.30 4.93 18.25
N THR A 53 -17.24 4.35 18.98
CA THR A 53 -17.02 3.87 20.35
C THR A 53 -16.41 2.48 20.27
N LEU A 54 -15.17 2.35 20.72
CA LEU A 54 -14.45 1.08 20.77
C LEU A 54 -14.31 0.66 22.23
N ASP A 55 -14.86 -0.49 22.57
CA ASP A 55 -14.55 -1.17 23.82
C ASP A 55 -13.22 -1.91 23.64
N LEU A 56 -12.13 -1.29 24.10
CA LEU A 56 -10.77 -1.81 24.00
C LEU A 56 -10.23 -2.09 25.41
N PRO A 57 -9.47 -3.19 25.59
CA PRO A 57 -8.78 -3.46 26.85
C PRO A 57 -7.78 -2.37 27.23
N ASP A 58 -7.47 -2.24 28.52
CA ASP A 58 -6.43 -1.32 29.02
C ASP A 58 -5.01 -1.73 28.61
N ASP A 59 -4.75 -3.04 28.47
CA ASP A 59 -3.46 -3.54 27.98
C ASP A 59 -3.25 -3.12 26.51
N GLN A 60 -2.17 -2.38 26.24
CA GLN A 60 -1.91 -1.80 24.93
C GLN A 60 -1.79 -2.84 23.81
N ARG A 61 -1.21 -4.02 24.08
CA ARG A 61 -1.04 -5.07 23.07
C ARG A 61 -2.38 -5.72 22.72
N ARG A 62 -3.21 -5.99 23.72
CA ARG A 62 -4.58 -6.49 23.51
C ARG A 62 -5.47 -5.45 22.85
N ALA A 63 -5.36 -4.17 23.23
CA ALA A 63 -6.05 -3.06 22.58
C ALA A 63 -5.67 -2.96 21.10
N TYR A 64 -4.37 -3.05 20.79
CA TYR A 64 -3.84 -3.06 19.44
C TYR A 64 -4.38 -4.23 18.61
N ALA A 65 -4.32 -5.46 19.14
CA ALA A 65 -4.82 -6.64 18.45
C ALA A 65 -6.34 -6.56 18.18
N ALA A 66 -7.12 -6.10 19.17
CA ALA A 66 -8.56 -5.90 19.01
C ALA A 66 -8.88 -4.81 17.97
N ALA A 67 -8.11 -3.73 17.94
CA ALA A 67 -8.26 -2.67 16.94
C ALA A 67 -7.96 -3.17 15.53
N LYS A 68 -6.86 -3.92 15.34
CA LYS A 68 -6.48 -4.51 14.04
C LYS A 68 -7.46 -5.56 13.53
N ALA A 69 -8.22 -6.20 14.42
CA ALA A 69 -9.30 -7.12 14.09
C ALA A 69 -10.66 -6.43 13.90
N THR A 70 -10.74 -5.08 13.93
CA THR A 70 -11.98 -4.32 13.76
C THR A 70 -11.94 -3.52 12.46
N LEU A 71 -12.98 -3.68 11.63
CA LEU A 71 -13.24 -2.83 10.47
C LEU A 71 -14.35 -1.82 10.82
N ALA A 72 -14.23 -0.57 10.36
CA ALA A 72 -15.26 0.45 10.53
C ALA A 72 -15.67 1.02 9.17
N VAL A 73 -16.96 0.99 8.85
CA VAL A 73 -17.55 1.64 7.68
C VAL A 73 -18.03 3.02 8.10
N THR A 74 -17.39 4.06 7.58
CA THR A 74 -17.66 5.46 7.92
C THR A 74 -17.90 6.28 6.65
N VAL A 75 -18.31 7.55 6.80
CA VAL A 75 -18.33 8.51 5.68
C VAL A 75 -17.02 9.29 5.69
N ALA A 76 -16.35 9.39 4.55
CA ALA A 76 -15.15 10.22 4.42
C ALA A 76 -15.51 11.69 4.64
N PRO A 77 -14.86 12.41 5.56
CA PRO A 77 -15.14 13.82 5.79
C PRO A 77 -14.73 14.67 4.58
N PRO A 78 -15.24 15.91 4.42
CA PRO A 78 -14.86 16.80 3.32
C PRO A 78 -13.35 17.02 3.17
N SER A 79 -12.59 16.97 4.26
CA SER A 79 -11.13 17.08 4.22
C SER A 79 -10.44 15.95 3.45
N LYS A 80 -11.02 14.75 3.41
CA LYS A 80 -10.50 13.60 2.64
C LYS A 80 -10.77 13.71 1.14
N ARG A 81 -11.72 14.56 0.74
CA ARG A 81 -12.02 14.90 -0.66
C ARG A 81 -11.23 16.09 -1.18
N ARG A 82 -10.45 16.78 -0.32
CA ARG A 82 -9.46 17.78 -0.71
C ARG A 82 -8.11 17.08 -0.93
N LEU A 83 -7.87 16.61 -2.15
CA LEU A 83 -6.69 15.79 -2.46
C LEU A 83 -5.40 16.53 -2.14
N GLN A 84 -4.43 15.80 -1.61
CA GLN A 84 -3.12 16.33 -1.22
C GLN A 84 -2.05 15.76 -2.14
N PRO A 85 -1.03 16.54 -2.53
CA PRO A 85 0.11 15.99 -3.26
C PRO A 85 0.86 14.93 -2.45
N ILE A 86 1.36 13.90 -3.13
CA ILE A 86 2.12 12.81 -2.49
C ILE A 86 3.40 12.48 -3.26
N ALA A 87 4.35 13.41 -3.18
CA ALA A 87 5.68 13.21 -3.74
C ALA A 87 6.45 12.10 -3.00
N PRO A 88 7.23 11.27 -3.72
CA PRO A 88 7.41 11.26 -5.19
C PRO A 88 6.44 10.32 -5.93
N SER A 89 5.52 9.64 -5.24
CA SER A 89 4.68 8.58 -5.84
C SER A 89 3.71 9.10 -6.89
N ALA A 90 2.87 10.08 -6.54
CA ALA A 90 1.77 10.54 -7.37
C ALA A 90 1.48 12.04 -7.20
N ASP A 91 0.76 12.60 -8.18
CA ASP A 91 0.29 13.98 -8.14
C ASP A 91 -0.70 14.21 -7.00
N TRP A 92 -1.56 13.23 -6.72
CA TRP A 92 -2.60 13.33 -5.72
C TRP A 92 -2.75 12.04 -4.90
N ARG A 93 -2.98 12.17 -3.60
CA ARG A 93 -3.46 11.08 -2.74
C ARG A 93 -4.98 11.01 -2.82
N VAL A 94 -5.51 9.81 -3.07
CA VAL A 94 -6.94 9.48 -2.96
C VAL A 94 -7.12 8.42 -1.86
N ASP A 95 -7.85 8.75 -0.81
CA ASP A 95 -8.04 7.83 0.32
C ASP A 95 -9.33 7.02 0.11
N LEU A 96 -9.23 5.73 -0.23
CA LEU A 96 -10.38 4.80 -0.26
C LEU A 96 -10.70 4.22 1.14
N ALA A 97 -9.67 4.21 1.99
CA ALA A 97 -9.70 3.74 3.36
C ALA A 97 -8.52 4.37 4.14
N GLU A 98 -8.53 4.22 5.46
CA GLU A 98 -7.46 4.63 6.37
C GLU A 98 -7.22 3.53 7.41
N GLY A 99 -5.96 3.19 7.66
CA GLY A 99 -5.57 2.02 8.42
C GLY A 99 -5.36 0.80 7.52
N CYS A 100 -4.72 -0.23 8.07
CA CYS A 100 -4.33 -1.42 7.34
C CYS A 100 -4.39 -2.63 8.27
N PRO A 101 -4.84 -3.82 7.80
CA PRO A 101 -4.88 -5.02 8.62
C PRO A 101 -3.50 -5.63 8.89
N ALA A 102 -2.46 -5.26 8.13
CA ALA A 102 -1.13 -5.80 8.31
C ALA A 102 -0.46 -5.34 9.62
N HIS A 103 0.50 -6.15 10.06
CA HIS A 103 1.30 -6.00 11.27
C HIS A 103 2.79 -5.80 10.95
N CYS A 104 3.09 -4.89 10.01
CA CYS A 104 4.48 -4.56 9.69
C CYS A 104 5.14 -3.81 10.86
N SER A 105 6.26 -4.33 11.39
CA SER A 105 6.95 -3.74 12.55
C SER A 105 7.76 -2.47 12.24
N TYR A 106 7.79 -2.06 10.96
CA TYR A 106 8.39 -0.83 10.45
C TYR A 106 7.33 0.19 9.94
N CYS A 107 6.04 -0.07 10.15
CA CYS A 107 4.98 0.67 9.47
C CYS A 107 5.00 2.17 9.80
N TYR A 108 5.22 3.03 8.80
CA TYR A 108 5.23 4.49 9.02
C TYR A 108 3.87 5.09 9.42
N LEU A 109 2.78 4.32 9.29
CA LEU A 109 1.47 4.71 9.78
C LEU A 109 1.40 4.70 11.31
N ALA A 110 2.29 3.95 11.97
CA ALA A 110 2.40 3.94 13.43
C ALA A 110 2.74 5.35 13.93
N GLY A 111 1.87 5.90 14.78
CA GLY A 111 1.98 7.28 15.28
C GLY A 111 1.57 8.38 14.30
N SER A 112 1.27 8.05 13.03
CA SER A 112 0.78 9.03 12.04
C SER A 112 -0.74 9.14 12.01
N LEU A 113 -1.45 8.08 12.43
CA LEU A 113 -2.91 8.05 12.51
C LEU A 113 -3.37 8.25 13.96
N GLN A 114 -4.42 9.03 14.16
CA GLN A 114 -4.93 9.36 15.49
C GLN A 114 -5.84 8.25 16.05
N GLY A 115 -5.74 8.02 17.35
CA GLY A 115 -6.54 7.02 18.07
C GLY A 115 -6.15 5.57 17.79
N PRO A 116 -7.00 4.60 18.19
CA PRO A 116 -6.72 3.19 17.99
C PRO A 116 -6.56 2.84 16.49
N PRO A 117 -5.64 1.92 16.13
CA PRO A 117 -5.29 1.62 14.74
C PRO A 117 -6.31 0.66 14.10
N ILE A 118 -7.58 1.01 14.17
CA ILE A 118 -8.64 0.35 13.41
C ILE A 118 -8.52 0.68 11.92
N THR A 119 -9.02 -0.20 11.07
CA THR A 119 -9.17 0.09 9.65
C THR A 119 -10.53 0.74 9.42
N ARG A 120 -10.56 1.90 8.77
CA ARG A 120 -11.74 2.67 8.39
C ARG A 120 -11.90 2.64 6.88
N VAL A 121 -13.05 2.22 6.38
CA VAL A 121 -13.40 2.20 4.95
C VAL A 121 -14.55 3.16 4.69
N TYR A 122 -14.56 3.76 3.50
CA TYR A 122 -15.48 4.85 3.22
C TYR A 122 -16.71 4.41 2.43
N ALA A 123 -17.89 4.76 2.94
CA ALA A 123 -19.19 4.44 2.36
C ALA A 123 -19.57 5.37 1.19
N ASN A 124 -19.02 6.58 1.13
CA ASN A 124 -19.30 7.59 0.10
C ASN A 124 -18.30 7.53 -1.07
N LEU A 125 -18.05 6.32 -1.60
CA LEU A 125 -17.07 6.10 -2.68
C LEU A 125 -17.35 6.95 -3.92
N GLU A 126 -18.62 7.07 -4.34
CA GLU A 126 -19.00 7.91 -5.47
C GLU A 126 -18.60 9.37 -5.28
N GLU A 127 -18.76 9.92 -4.07
CA GLU A 127 -18.34 11.28 -3.76
C GLU A 127 -16.82 11.46 -3.77
N ILE A 128 -16.06 10.41 -3.42
CA ILE A 128 -14.59 10.42 -3.47
C ILE A 128 -14.11 10.39 -4.92
N LEU A 129 -14.74 9.57 -5.77
CA LEU A 129 -14.38 9.49 -7.19
C LEU A 129 -14.82 10.74 -7.96
N ALA A 130 -15.94 11.37 -7.58
CA ALA A 130 -16.47 12.55 -8.24
C ALA A 130 -15.55 13.80 -8.18
N VAL A 131 -14.62 13.88 -7.21
CA VAL A 131 -13.69 15.02 -7.11
C VAL A 131 -12.42 14.83 -7.94
N LEU A 132 -12.15 13.63 -8.47
CA LEU A 132 -10.92 13.36 -9.23
C LEU A 132 -10.81 14.20 -10.52
N PRO A 133 -11.89 14.42 -11.30
CA PRO A 133 -11.83 15.23 -12.52
C PRO A 133 -11.37 16.67 -12.28
N ASP A 134 -11.71 17.28 -11.14
CA ASP A 134 -11.31 18.65 -10.79
C ASP A 134 -9.78 18.81 -10.62
N HIS A 135 -9.06 17.69 -10.51
CA HIS A 135 -7.62 17.64 -10.29
C HIS A 135 -6.83 17.24 -11.55
N LEU A 136 -7.51 16.86 -12.63
CA LEU A 136 -6.91 16.51 -13.91
C LEU A 136 -6.07 17.67 -14.46
N GLY A 137 -4.82 17.39 -14.85
CA GLY A 137 -3.89 18.38 -15.42
C GLY A 137 -3.31 19.37 -14.40
N ARG A 138 -3.66 19.26 -13.12
CA ARG A 138 -3.18 20.16 -12.04
C ARG A 138 -2.03 19.57 -11.22
N GLY A 139 -1.58 18.38 -11.58
CA GLY A 139 -0.50 17.67 -10.92
C GLY A 139 0.84 18.41 -10.96
N THR A 140 1.65 18.22 -9.92
CA THR A 140 2.97 18.88 -9.80
C THR A 140 4.11 17.92 -9.47
N VAL A 141 3.79 16.63 -9.29
CA VAL A 141 4.73 15.59 -8.88
C VAL A 141 5.15 14.79 -10.09
N THR A 142 4.24 14.02 -10.70
CA THR A 142 4.55 13.12 -11.83
C THR A 142 4.27 13.83 -13.15
N SER A 143 3.20 14.61 -13.22
CA SER A 143 2.82 15.39 -14.42
C SER A 143 3.90 16.37 -14.87
N ARG A 144 4.79 16.81 -13.97
CA ARG A 144 5.92 17.71 -14.28
C ARG A 144 7.24 16.99 -14.56
N GLN A 145 7.30 15.68 -14.36
CA GLN A 145 8.49 14.89 -14.65
C GLN A 145 8.43 14.40 -16.09
N ARG A 146 9.34 14.87 -16.95
CA ARG A 146 9.39 14.46 -18.37
C ARG A 146 9.37 12.94 -18.55
N ALA A 147 10.08 12.21 -17.68
CA ALA A 147 10.14 10.74 -17.71
C ALA A 147 8.84 10.03 -17.30
N ARG A 148 7.89 10.75 -16.69
CA ARG A 148 6.61 10.22 -16.18
C ARG A 148 5.39 10.95 -16.76
N ALA A 149 5.58 11.87 -17.69
CA ALA A 149 4.49 12.64 -18.29
C ALA A 149 3.44 11.75 -18.99
N GLY A 150 3.87 10.63 -19.57
CA GLY A 150 2.97 9.62 -20.17
C GLY A 150 2.10 8.85 -19.17
N GLU A 151 2.29 9.02 -17.86
CA GLU A 151 1.37 8.49 -16.84
C GLU A 151 0.12 9.39 -16.68
N GLY A 152 0.12 10.59 -17.26
CA GLY A 152 -0.92 11.59 -17.03
C GLY A 152 -0.94 12.10 -15.59
N THR A 153 -2.11 12.58 -15.15
CA THR A 153 -2.32 12.94 -13.74
C THR A 153 -2.45 11.68 -12.88
N THR A 154 -1.54 11.49 -11.93
CA THR A 154 -1.51 10.25 -11.14
C THR A 154 -2.21 10.38 -9.79
N PHE A 155 -2.91 9.30 -9.38
CA PHE A 155 -3.65 9.22 -8.12
C PHE A 155 -3.19 7.99 -7.32
N GLU A 156 -2.70 8.19 -6.10
CA GLU A 156 -2.22 7.14 -5.20
C GLU A 156 -3.32 6.71 -4.21
N ALA A 157 -3.73 5.44 -4.27
CA ALA A 157 -4.80 4.87 -3.45
C ALA A 157 -4.33 4.04 -2.24
N SER A 158 -3.01 3.88 -2.03
CA SER A 158 -2.47 3.07 -0.93
C SER A 158 -1.59 3.85 0.06
N CYS A 159 -1.78 5.18 0.18
CA CYS A 159 -1.01 6.01 1.10
C CYS A 159 -1.26 5.71 2.58
N TYR A 160 -2.50 5.43 2.95
CA TYR A 160 -2.89 5.23 4.34
C TYR A 160 -3.59 3.90 4.57
N THR A 161 -3.53 3.01 3.58
CA THR A 161 -4.18 1.71 3.61
C THR A 161 -3.50 0.74 2.64
N ASP A 162 -3.84 -0.53 2.75
CA ASP A 162 -3.57 -1.51 1.69
C ASP A 162 -4.92 -1.83 1.03
N PRO A 163 -5.23 -1.25 -0.15
CA PRO A 163 -6.57 -1.33 -0.71
C PRO A 163 -6.92 -2.76 -1.18
N LEU A 164 -5.94 -3.55 -1.59
CA LEU A 164 -6.17 -4.94 -1.99
C LEU A 164 -6.52 -5.82 -0.79
N ALA A 165 -5.90 -5.59 0.36
CA ALA A 165 -6.22 -6.31 1.60
C ALA A 165 -7.70 -6.19 1.99
N LEU A 166 -8.32 -5.07 1.65
CA LEU A 166 -9.69 -4.72 2.02
C LEU A 166 -10.69 -5.09 0.92
N GLU A 167 -10.22 -5.33 -0.30
CA GLU A 167 -11.05 -5.50 -1.48
C GLU A 167 -12.14 -6.58 -1.34
N PRO A 168 -11.87 -7.76 -0.76
CA PRO A 168 -12.87 -8.82 -0.59
C PRO A 168 -14.13 -8.35 0.15
N LEU A 169 -13.99 -7.40 1.08
CA LEU A 169 -15.10 -6.84 1.85
C LEU A 169 -15.58 -5.49 1.32
N THR A 170 -14.70 -4.73 0.67
CA THR A 170 -14.97 -3.33 0.32
C THR A 170 -15.36 -3.09 -1.12
N GLY A 171 -14.82 -3.84 -2.10
CA GLY A 171 -15.16 -3.65 -3.51
C GLY A 171 -14.73 -2.28 -4.05
N SER A 172 -14.05 -1.49 -3.21
CA SER A 172 -13.74 -0.10 -3.46
C SER A 172 -12.63 0.02 -4.50
N LEU A 173 -11.66 -0.90 -4.48
CA LEU A 173 -10.58 -0.91 -5.44
C LEU A 173 -11.10 -1.32 -6.81
N SER A 174 -11.91 -2.38 -6.91
CA SER A 174 -12.52 -2.77 -8.20
C SER A 174 -13.37 -1.65 -8.78
N ALA A 175 -14.21 -1.01 -7.97
CA ALA A 175 -15.04 0.10 -8.40
C ALA A 175 -14.21 1.31 -8.87
N ALA A 176 -13.11 1.64 -8.16
CA ALA A 176 -12.19 2.70 -8.57
C ALA A 176 -11.46 2.38 -9.88
N ILE A 177 -10.95 1.15 -10.04
CA ILE A 177 -10.27 0.71 -11.27
C ILE A 177 -11.22 0.80 -12.46
N ALA A 178 -12.44 0.26 -12.33
CA ALA A 178 -13.44 0.34 -13.39
C ALA A 178 -13.86 1.79 -13.69
N TRP A 179 -13.91 2.66 -12.68
CA TRP A 179 -14.18 4.08 -12.88
C TRP A 179 -13.07 4.76 -13.69
N PHE A 180 -11.79 4.50 -13.37
CA PHE A 180 -10.65 5.02 -14.15
C PHE A 180 -10.64 4.49 -15.59
N GLY A 181 -10.97 3.21 -15.79
CA GLY A 181 -11.11 2.62 -17.12
C GLY A 181 -12.21 3.32 -17.96
N ARG A 182 -13.36 3.62 -17.36
CA ARG A 182 -14.45 4.35 -18.04
C ARG A 182 -14.16 5.84 -18.26
N TRP A 183 -13.38 6.48 -17.38
CA TRP A 183 -13.14 7.93 -17.45
C TRP A 183 -12.38 8.34 -18.72
N GLN A 184 -11.55 7.45 -19.29
CA GLN A 184 -10.86 7.67 -20.56
C GLN A 184 -10.10 9.01 -20.66
N ALA A 185 -9.58 9.51 -19.54
CA ALA A 185 -8.80 10.74 -19.44
C ALA A 185 -7.32 10.42 -19.17
N GLU A 186 -6.41 11.33 -19.53
CA GLU A 186 -4.95 11.26 -19.27
C GLU A 186 -4.63 11.30 -17.77
N ALA A 187 -4.96 10.20 -17.10
CA ALA A 187 -4.85 9.97 -15.69
C ALA A 187 -4.57 8.48 -15.41
N GLN A 188 -3.90 8.23 -14.29
CA GLN A 188 -3.55 6.88 -13.86
C GLN A 188 -3.81 6.71 -12.36
N LEU A 189 -4.60 5.69 -12.01
CA LEU A 189 -4.69 5.18 -10.65
C LEU A 189 -3.47 4.34 -10.34
N ARG A 190 -2.91 4.47 -9.14
CA ARG A 190 -1.76 3.68 -8.69
C ARG A 190 -2.03 3.20 -7.28
N PHE A 191 -1.63 1.96 -6.99
CA PHE A 191 -1.67 1.42 -5.62
C PHE A 191 -0.51 0.44 -5.42
N THR A 192 -0.03 0.35 -4.19
CA THR A 192 0.95 -0.63 -3.74
C THR A 192 0.30 -1.54 -2.70
N THR A 193 0.58 -2.84 -2.76
CA THR A 193 0.04 -3.82 -1.83
C THR A 193 1.09 -4.83 -1.36
N LYS A 194 0.86 -5.42 -0.18
CA LYS A 194 1.55 -6.62 0.33
C LYS A 194 0.68 -7.88 0.29
N PHE A 195 -0.47 -7.83 -0.36
CA PHE A 195 -1.42 -8.94 -0.52
C PHE A 195 -1.38 -9.45 -1.96
N ALA A 196 -1.93 -10.65 -2.18
CA ALA A 196 -1.79 -11.37 -3.45
C ALA A 196 -3.13 -11.83 -4.05
N ASP A 197 -4.27 -11.54 -3.41
CA ASP A 197 -5.59 -11.90 -3.93
C ASP A 197 -6.07 -10.90 -4.98
N VAL A 198 -5.51 -11.00 -6.18
CA VAL A 198 -5.81 -10.10 -7.31
C VAL A 198 -6.96 -10.57 -8.18
N ALA A 199 -7.54 -11.75 -7.90
CA ALA A 199 -8.55 -12.36 -8.75
C ALA A 199 -9.74 -11.43 -9.09
N PRO A 200 -10.29 -10.61 -8.16
CA PRO A 200 -11.37 -9.68 -8.48
C PRO A 200 -10.99 -8.60 -9.51
N LEU A 201 -9.70 -8.34 -9.71
CA LEU A 201 -9.21 -7.25 -10.54
C LEU A 201 -8.88 -7.68 -11.97
N LEU A 202 -8.60 -8.97 -12.21
CA LEU A 202 -8.00 -9.45 -13.46
C LEU A 202 -8.88 -9.21 -14.69
N ALA A 203 -10.21 -9.27 -14.54
CA ALA A 203 -11.17 -9.15 -15.64
C ALA A 203 -11.79 -7.75 -15.75
N LEU A 204 -11.35 -6.77 -14.95
CA LEU A 204 -11.90 -5.43 -15.00
C LEU A 204 -11.46 -4.70 -16.28
N ASP A 205 -12.36 -3.94 -16.88
CA ASP A 205 -12.00 -3.00 -17.95
C ASP A 205 -11.26 -1.80 -17.34
N HIS A 206 -9.96 -1.97 -17.14
CA HIS A 206 -9.09 -0.97 -16.52
C HIS A 206 -8.51 0.05 -17.53
N GLY A 207 -8.68 -0.19 -18.83
CA GLY A 207 -8.22 0.69 -19.92
C GLY A 207 -6.73 1.04 -19.91
N GLY A 208 -5.87 0.22 -19.28
CA GLY A 208 -4.46 0.53 -19.04
C GLY A 208 -4.21 1.70 -18.05
N ARG A 209 -5.26 2.23 -17.40
CA ARG A 209 -5.20 3.45 -16.56
C ARG A 209 -5.02 3.14 -15.07
N THR A 210 -4.58 1.94 -14.72
CA THR A 210 -4.27 1.55 -13.35
C THR A 210 -2.91 0.85 -13.29
N ARG A 211 -2.00 1.30 -12.43
CA ARG A 211 -0.76 0.59 -12.12
C ARG A 211 -0.85 -0.10 -10.76
N MET A 212 -0.78 -1.43 -10.77
CA MET A 212 -0.59 -2.20 -9.54
C MET A 212 0.90 -2.29 -9.21
N ARG A 213 1.25 -2.13 -7.93
CA ARG A 213 2.61 -2.38 -7.44
C ARG A 213 2.60 -3.40 -6.31
N ALA A 214 3.61 -4.27 -6.30
CA ALA A 214 3.85 -5.17 -5.18
C ALA A 214 4.96 -4.59 -4.30
N SER A 215 4.68 -4.44 -3.01
CA SER A 215 5.74 -4.17 -2.04
C SER A 215 6.48 -5.46 -1.71
N ILE A 216 7.79 -5.46 -1.90
CA ILE A 216 8.63 -6.65 -1.77
C ILE A 216 9.88 -6.36 -0.94
N ASN A 217 10.40 -7.40 -0.30
CA ASN A 217 11.60 -7.39 0.55
C ASN A 217 12.14 -8.84 0.58
N PRO A 218 13.46 -9.11 0.66
CA PRO A 218 13.92 -10.49 0.81
C PRO A 218 13.42 -11.11 2.13
N PRO A 219 13.38 -12.45 2.23
CA PRO A 219 12.91 -13.16 3.43
C PRO A 219 13.51 -12.66 4.74
N ALA A 220 14.80 -12.27 4.72
CA ALA A 220 15.50 -11.68 5.85
C ALA A 220 14.79 -10.45 6.44
N PHE A 221 14.10 -9.66 5.63
CA PHE A 221 13.40 -8.44 6.04
C PHE A 221 11.88 -8.58 5.99
N ALA A 222 11.35 -9.45 5.13
CA ALA A 222 9.93 -9.80 5.08
C ALA A 222 9.44 -10.46 6.40
N ARG A 223 10.34 -10.99 7.23
CA ARG A 223 10.01 -11.45 8.60
C ARG A 223 9.37 -10.37 9.48
N PHE A 224 9.56 -9.10 9.14
CA PHE A 224 8.96 -7.95 9.83
C PHE A 224 7.55 -7.62 9.32
N GLU A 225 6.97 -8.41 8.42
CA GLU A 225 5.73 -8.12 7.69
C GLU A 225 4.57 -9.04 8.11
N GLY A 226 4.21 -9.00 9.39
CA GLY A 226 3.14 -9.86 9.93
C GLY A 226 1.79 -9.65 9.23
N GLY A 227 1.04 -10.73 9.01
CA GLY A 227 -0.31 -10.67 8.44
C GLY A 227 -0.38 -10.24 6.97
N THR A 228 0.70 -10.46 6.20
CA THR A 228 0.78 -10.15 4.77
C THR A 228 1.01 -11.42 3.95
N ALA A 229 0.85 -11.34 2.63
CA ALA A 229 1.14 -12.49 1.76
C ALA A 229 2.65 -12.74 1.69
N PRO A 230 3.12 -13.99 1.52
CA PRO A 230 4.53 -14.27 1.22
C PRO A 230 4.98 -13.53 -0.05
N VAL A 231 6.24 -13.11 -0.10
CA VAL A 231 6.77 -12.30 -1.22
C VAL A 231 6.65 -13.02 -2.57
N ALA A 232 6.87 -14.34 -2.61
CA ALA A 232 6.65 -15.15 -3.81
C ALA A 232 5.18 -15.04 -4.31
N ALA A 233 4.20 -15.07 -3.41
CA ALA A 233 2.79 -14.88 -3.77
C ALA A 233 2.55 -13.51 -4.39
N ARG A 234 3.19 -12.46 -3.86
CA ARG A 234 3.07 -11.09 -4.36
C ARG A 234 3.66 -10.95 -5.76
N LEU A 235 4.80 -11.59 -6.02
CA LEU A 235 5.40 -11.65 -7.36
C LEU A 235 4.50 -12.40 -8.34
N GLY A 236 3.89 -13.51 -7.92
CA GLY A 236 2.91 -14.23 -8.73
C GLY A 236 1.63 -13.43 -9.02
N ALA A 237 1.15 -12.66 -8.05
CA ALA A 237 0.03 -11.73 -8.25
C ALA A 237 0.41 -10.60 -9.21
N LEU A 238 1.64 -10.07 -9.11
CA LEU A 238 2.14 -9.06 -10.04
C LEU A 238 2.23 -9.61 -11.47
N ARG A 239 2.66 -10.86 -11.63
CA ARG A 239 2.67 -11.55 -12.93
C ARG A 239 1.26 -11.67 -13.52
N GLN A 240 0.28 -12.13 -12.73
CA GLN A 240 -1.11 -12.25 -13.19
C GLN A 240 -1.68 -10.89 -13.64
N MET A 241 -1.36 -9.82 -12.92
CA MET A 241 -1.79 -8.47 -13.29
C MET A 241 -1.14 -7.98 -14.59
N ALA A 242 0.17 -8.26 -14.78
CA ALA A 242 0.85 -7.96 -16.03
C ALA A 242 0.23 -8.74 -17.21
N ASP A 243 -0.04 -10.04 -17.03
CA ASP A 243 -0.69 -10.87 -18.06
C ASP A 243 -2.13 -10.42 -18.38
N ALA A 244 -2.82 -9.80 -17.41
CA ALA A 244 -4.12 -9.16 -17.57
C ALA A 244 -4.05 -7.76 -18.23
N GLY A 245 -2.85 -7.26 -18.57
CA GLY A 245 -2.66 -5.99 -19.28
C GLY A 245 -2.49 -4.77 -18.38
N TYR A 246 -2.39 -4.93 -17.06
CA TYR A 246 -2.06 -3.82 -16.17
C TYR A 246 -0.58 -3.42 -16.31
N PRO A 247 -0.26 -2.12 -16.35
CA PRO A 247 1.05 -1.65 -15.95
C PRO A 247 1.37 -2.11 -14.52
N VAL A 248 2.61 -2.53 -14.26
CA VAL A 248 3.01 -3.11 -12.97
C VAL A 248 4.24 -2.43 -12.37
N GLY A 249 4.50 -2.66 -11.08
CA GLY A 249 5.73 -2.15 -10.47
C GLY A 249 6.17 -2.89 -9.21
N LEU A 250 7.47 -2.77 -8.92
CA LEU A 250 8.09 -3.23 -7.69
C LEU A 250 8.26 -2.03 -6.75
N THR A 251 7.77 -2.14 -5.53
CA THR A 251 8.10 -1.21 -4.45
C THR A 251 9.02 -1.93 -3.46
N ILE A 252 10.33 -1.78 -3.63
CA ILE A 252 11.31 -2.38 -2.70
C ILE A 252 11.39 -1.45 -1.48
N ALA A 253 10.66 -1.81 -0.43
CA ALA A 253 10.40 -0.92 0.69
C ALA A 253 9.93 -1.66 1.97
N PRO A 254 10.45 -1.28 3.14
CA PRO A 254 11.61 -0.43 3.35
C PRO A 254 12.90 -1.21 3.04
N ILE A 255 13.85 -0.57 2.36
CA ILE A 255 15.21 -1.10 2.20
C ILE A 255 15.91 -0.99 3.54
N ILE A 256 16.26 -2.14 4.12
CA ILE A 256 17.00 -2.30 5.37
C ILE A 256 18.47 -2.65 5.04
N ALA A 257 19.39 -1.78 5.47
CA ALA A 257 20.82 -2.07 5.51
C ALA A 257 21.12 -2.82 6.81
N ALA A 258 21.49 -4.10 6.66
CA ALA A 258 21.94 -4.98 7.74
C ALA A 258 22.93 -6.00 7.15
N PRO A 259 23.76 -6.68 7.96
CA PRO A 259 24.70 -7.66 7.43
C PRO A 259 24.06 -8.66 6.44
N GLY A 260 24.69 -8.83 5.27
CA GLY A 260 24.18 -9.69 4.19
C GLY A 260 23.10 -9.08 3.29
N TRP A 261 22.79 -7.78 3.42
CA TRP A 261 21.75 -7.13 2.60
C TRP A 261 21.99 -7.26 1.10
N GLU A 262 23.23 -7.13 0.61
CA GLU A 262 23.56 -7.19 -0.82
C GLU A 262 23.14 -8.52 -1.45
N SER A 263 23.53 -9.64 -0.83
CA SER A 263 23.12 -10.96 -1.30
C SER A 263 21.60 -11.13 -1.23
N ALA A 264 20.97 -10.68 -0.14
CA ALA A 264 19.54 -10.84 0.06
C ALA A 264 18.71 -10.08 -1.00
N TYR A 265 19.04 -8.81 -1.26
CA TYR A 265 18.37 -8.06 -2.32
C TYR A 265 18.78 -8.52 -3.72
N GLY A 266 19.99 -9.05 -3.89
CA GLY A 266 20.43 -9.68 -5.13
C GLY A 266 19.49 -10.82 -5.53
N THR A 267 19.25 -11.75 -4.61
CA THR A 267 18.30 -12.85 -4.80
C THR A 267 16.87 -12.34 -5.02
N LEU A 268 16.40 -11.34 -4.26
CA LEU A 268 15.06 -10.78 -4.47
C LEU A 268 14.86 -10.25 -5.90
N ILE A 269 15.88 -9.58 -6.44
CA ILE A 269 15.82 -9.01 -7.79
C ILE A 269 15.84 -10.14 -8.84
N ASP A 270 16.62 -11.21 -8.63
CA ASP A 270 16.59 -12.39 -9.48
C ASP A 270 15.22 -13.08 -9.48
N ASP A 271 14.63 -13.28 -8.30
CA ASP A 271 13.30 -13.87 -8.15
C ASP A 271 12.24 -13.02 -8.86
N SER A 272 12.37 -11.69 -8.78
CA SER A 272 11.48 -10.75 -9.45
C SER A 272 11.60 -10.85 -10.98
N ALA A 273 12.84 -10.95 -11.49
CA ALA A 273 13.10 -11.14 -12.92
C ALA A 273 12.55 -12.49 -13.42
N ALA A 274 12.76 -13.56 -12.66
CA ALA A 274 12.24 -14.89 -12.99
C ALA A 274 10.70 -14.92 -13.02
N ALA A 275 10.03 -14.32 -12.02
CA ALA A 275 8.57 -14.30 -11.97
C ALA A 275 7.91 -13.53 -13.14
N LEU A 276 8.57 -12.46 -13.59
CA LEU A 276 8.07 -11.61 -14.68
C LEU A 276 8.58 -12.02 -16.07
N ALA A 277 9.43 -13.05 -16.15
CA ALA A 277 10.00 -13.52 -17.40
C ALA A 277 8.90 -13.96 -18.40
N GLY A 278 8.96 -13.43 -19.62
CA GLY A 278 8.01 -13.74 -20.69
C GLY A 278 6.63 -13.08 -20.56
N ALA A 279 6.43 -12.15 -19.62
CA ALA A 279 5.25 -11.28 -19.63
C ALA A 279 5.27 -10.41 -20.90
N ARG A 280 4.16 -10.38 -21.65
CA ARG A 280 4.03 -9.59 -22.88
C ARG A 280 3.83 -8.11 -22.53
N ASP A 281 4.42 -7.22 -23.33
CA ASP A 281 4.24 -5.76 -23.22
C ASP A 281 4.45 -5.22 -21.79
N LEU A 282 5.43 -5.80 -21.08
CA LEU A 282 5.68 -5.52 -19.67
C LEU A 282 6.10 -4.05 -19.44
N ASP A 283 5.17 -3.23 -18.94
CA ASP A 283 5.48 -1.91 -18.39
C ASP A 283 5.80 -2.04 -16.90
N LEU A 284 7.09 -2.26 -16.59
CA LEU A 284 7.60 -2.42 -15.25
C LEU A 284 8.26 -1.15 -14.72
N THR A 285 7.82 -0.70 -13.54
CA THR A 285 8.50 0.37 -12.77
C THR A 285 9.11 -0.15 -11.49
N VAL A 286 10.19 0.48 -11.01
CA VAL A 286 10.78 0.19 -9.70
C VAL A 286 10.82 1.46 -8.84
N GLU A 287 10.39 1.33 -7.59
CA GLU A 287 10.41 2.37 -6.57
C GLU A 287 11.24 1.87 -5.38
N LEU A 288 12.27 2.64 -5.00
CA LEU A 288 13.22 2.28 -3.95
C LEU A 288 13.05 3.22 -2.77
N ILE A 289 12.71 2.67 -1.61
CA ILE A 289 12.40 3.45 -0.41
C ILE A 289 13.18 2.89 0.75
N THR A 290 14.10 3.68 1.30
CA THR A 290 14.91 3.26 2.45
C THR A 290 14.15 3.30 3.77
N HIS A 291 14.54 2.43 4.69
CA HIS A 291 14.00 2.40 6.04
C HIS A 291 14.21 3.75 6.73
N ARG A 292 13.14 4.28 7.30
CA ARG A 292 13.10 5.54 8.04
C ARG A 292 12.07 5.46 9.15
N TYR A 293 12.30 6.20 10.22
CA TYR A 293 11.37 6.28 11.36
C TYR A 293 11.47 7.65 12.03
N THR A 294 10.42 8.05 12.72
CA THR A 294 10.42 9.17 13.67
C THR A 294 10.47 8.63 15.10
N ALA A 295 10.86 9.47 16.07
CA ALA A 295 10.82 9.10 17.49
C ALA A 295 9.42 8.63 17.92
N ALA A 296 8.38 9.34 17.47
CA ALA A 296 6.99 8.98 17.75
C ALA A 296 6.61 7.61 17.15
N SER A 297 6.94 7.36 15.87
CA SER A 297 6.65 6.06 15.24
C SER A 297 7.40 4.92 15.92
N ARG A 298 8.66 5.14 16.32
CA ARG A 298 9.49 4.18 17.04
C ARG A 298 8.85 3.79 18.37
N ALA A 299 8.47 4.78 19.19
CA ALA A 299 7.85 4.51 20.49
C ALA A 299 6.54 3.70 20.37
N VAL A 300 5.71 4.00 19.37
CA VAL A 300 4.49 3.24 19.09
C VAL A 300 4.80 1.81 18.65
N LEU A 301 5.78 1.63 17.76
CA LEU A 301 6.18 0.31 17.26
C LEU A 301 6.80 -0.55 18.36
N GLU A 302 7.62 0.01 19.24
CA GLU A 302 8.22 -0.69 20.40
C GLU A 302 7.14 -1.12 21.41
N SER A 303 6.07 -0.32 21.59
CA SER A 303 4.90 -0.70 22.39
C SER A 303 4.13 -1.88 21.78
N TRP A 304 3.89 -1.86 20.46
CA TRP A 304 3.13 -2.92 19.79
C TRP A 304 3.94 -4.21 19.61
N TYR A 305 5.25 -4.09 19.36
CA TYR A 305 6.14 -5.20 19.01
C TYR A 305 7.42 -5.18 19.86
N PRO A 306 7.34 -5.37 21.19
CA PRO A 306 8.50 -5.30 22.08
C PRO A 306 9.56 -6.38 21.79
N GLY A 307 9.19 -7.46 21.09
CA GLY A 307 10.12 -8.51 20.63
C GLY A 307 10.66 -8.32 19.21
N SER A 308 10.38 -7.19 18.54
CA SER A 308 10.88 -6.92 17.19
C SER A 308 12.40 -6.70 17.22
N SER A 309 13.14 -7.44 16.40
CA SER A 309 14.59 -7.27 16.20
C SER A 309 14.95 -6.24 15.13
N LEU A 310 14.00 -5.38 14.74
CA LEU A 310 14.24 -4.32 13.77
C LEU A 310 15.10 -3.21 14.40
N ASP A 311 16.25 -2.93 13.82
CA ASP A 311 17.13 -1.88 14.31
C ASP A 311 16.56 -0.46 14.06
N MET A 312 16.31 0.23 15.18
CA MET A 312 15.94 1.65 15.24
C MET A 312 16.78 2.43 16.27
N THR A 313 17.97 1.92 16.62
CA THR A 313 18.85 2.46 17.67
C THR A 313 19.47 3.81 17.33
N GLY A 314 19.55 4.15 16.04
CA GLY A 314 20.20 5.36 15.53
C GLY A 314 21.59 5.09 14.93
N GLN A 315 22.10 3.85 15.04
CA GLN A 315 23.34 3.46 14.37
C GLN A 315 23.20 3.59 12.84
N ASP A 316 24.23 4.12 12.19
CA ASP A 316 24.28 4.39 10.74
C ASP A 316 23.12 5.27 10.24
N ARG A 317 22.56 6.11 11.15
CA ARG A 317 21.48 7.06 10.84
C ARG A 317 21.94 8.50 10.80
N ALA A 318 21.20 9.30 10.05
CA ALA A 318 21.24 10.74 10.05
C ALA A 318 19.83 11.31 10.27
N THR A 319 19.73 12.37 11.08
CA THR A 319 18.48 13.11 11.27
C THR A 319 18.22 14.00 10.05
N LYS A 320 17.04 13.87 9.44
CA LYS A 320 16.52 14.79 8.42
C LYS A 320 15.30 15.54 8.92
N ARG A 321 15.29 16.85 8.73
CA ARG A 321 14.12 17.71 8.96
C ARG A 321 13.17 17.63 7.77
N THR A 322 11.89 17.50 8.07
CA THR A 322 10.80 17.51 7.09
C THR A 322 10.40 18.95 6.79
N LYS A 323 9.72 19.17 5.67
CA LYS A 323 9.16 20.47 5.28
C LYS A 323 8.23 21.08 6.34
N PHE A 324 7.61 20.24 7.17
CA PHE A 324 6.66 20.63 8.21
C PHE A 324 7.30 20.72 9.61
N GLY A 325 8.63 20.76 9.70
CA GLY A 325 9.36 20.93 10.96
C GLY A 325 9.56 19.66 11.79
N GLY A 326 8.93 18.53 11.42
CA GLY A 326 9.18 17.24 12.06
C GLY A 326 10.55 16.65 11.69
N GLU A 327 11.07 15.73 12.50
CA GLU A 327 12.34 15.04 12.28
C GLU A 327 12.13 13.54 12.00
N LYS A 328 12.98 12.99 11.11
CA LYS A 328 13.03 11.57 10.81
C LYS A 328 14.46 11.07 10.73
N GLN A 329 14.68 9.84 11.16
CA GLN A 329 15.93 9.11 11.00
C GLN A 329 15.93 8.42 9.64
N VAL A 330 16.98 8.64 8.86
CA VAL A 330 17.28 7.95 7.59
C VAL A 330 18.69 7.37 7.68
N TYR A 331 19.10 6.51 6.76
CA TYR A 331 20.50 6.09 6.71
C TYR A 331 21.46 7.26 6.44
N ASP A 332 22.68 7.16 6.96
CA ASP A 332 23.75 8.11 6.69
C ASP A 332 24.17 8.15 5.21
N ALA A 333 24.99 9.13 4.84
CA ALA A 333 25.35 9.34 3.45
C ALA A 333 26.18 8.19 2.85
N ALA A 334 27.01 7.50 3.66
CA ALA A 334 27.84 6.40 3.19
C ALA A 334 26.99 5.17 2.86
N THR A 335 26.10 4.80 3.78
CA THR A 335 25.13 3.71 3.63
C THR A 335 24.19 3.98 2.46
N MET A 336 23.66 5.21 2.34
CA MET A 336 22.79 5.58 1.22
C MET A 336 23.49 5.45 -0.14
N ARG A 337 24.78 5.81 -0.25
CA ARG A 337 25.56 5.64 -1.49
C ARG A 337 25.78 4.17 -1.82
N ALA A 338 26.15 3.34 -0.84
CA ALA A 338 26.36 1.91 -1.03
C ALA A 338 25.09 1.20 -1.51
N LEU A 339 23.97 1.41 -0.82
CA LEU A 339 22.68 0.84 -1.23
C LEU A 339 22.30 1.30 -2.64
N ARG A 340 22.36 2.61 -2.90
CA ARG A 340 21.96 3.16 -4.21
C ARG A 340 22.78 2.58 -5.35
N GLY A 341 24.11 2.56 -5.21
CA GLY A 341 25.02 2.00 -6.21
C GLY A 341 24.73 0.53 -6.50
N PHE A 342 24.48 -0.27 -5.45
CA PHE A 342 24.06 -1.67 -5.61
C PHE A 342 22.76 -1.80 -6.39
N PHE A 343 21.69 -1.10 -5.98
CA PHE A 343 20.39 -1.25 -6.61
C PHE A 343 20.40 -0.77 -8.07
N GLU A 344 21.05 0.36 -8.37
CA GLU A 344 21.17 0.86 -9.74
C GLU A 344 21.91 -0.15 -10.64
N ALA A 345 23.04 -0.68 -10.20
CA ALA A 345 23.80 -1.67 -10.97
C ALA A 345 23.04 -3.00 -11.13
N ARG A 346 22.41 -3.49 -10.05
CA ARG A 346 21.72 -4.77 -10.04
C ARG A 346 20.46 -4.75 -10.89
N LEU A 347 19.66 -3.69 -10.78
CA LEU A 347 18.45 -3.51 -11.59
C LEU A 347 18.79 -3.35 -13.08
N ALA A 348 19.84 -2.58 -13.41
CA ALA A 348 20.26 -2.44 -14.81
C ALA A 348 20.65 -3.77 -15.47
N THR A 349 21.19 -4.71 -14.68
CA THR A 349 21.60 -6.03 -15.19
C THR A 349 20.43 -7.02 -15.24
N ALA A 350 19.67 -7.15 -14.15
CA ALA A 350 18.64 -8.19 -14.01
C ALA A 350 17.26 -7.80 -14.57
N LEU A 351 16.95 -6.50 -14.59
CA LEU A 351 15.66 -5.95 -15.03
C LEU A 351 15.89 -4.75 -15.97
N PRO A 352 16.59 -4.94 -17.11
CA PRO A 352 17.02 -3.82 -17.98
C PRO A 352 15.86 -3.02 -18.60
N ALA A 353 14.67 -3.62 -18.72
CA ALA A 353 13.47 -2.94 -19.22
C ALA A 353 12.73 -2.12 -18.13
N ALA A 354 13.09 -2.29 -16.86
CA ALA A 354 12.39 -1.64 -15.76
C ALA A 354 12.78 -0.17 -15.63
N ARG A 355 11.78 0.70 -15.44
CA ARG A 355 12.00 2.13 -15.20
C ARG A 355 12.15 2.39 -13.70
N LEU A 356 13.35 2.73 -13.26
CA LEU A 356 13.57 3.24 -11.89
C LEU A 356 12.96 4.64 -11.76
N LEU A 357 11.90 4.77 -10.96
CA LEU A 357 11.18 6.04 -10.82
C LEU A 357 11.86 6.97 -9.81
N TYR A 358 12.26 6.46 -8.65
CA TYR A 358 12.88 7.25 -7.61
C TYR A 358 13.56 6.39 -6.53
N TRP A 359 14.44 7.07 -5.78
CA TRP A 359 15.13 6.61 -4.58
C TRP A 359 14.88 7.63 -3.46
N THR A 360 14.42 7.20 -2.26
CA THR A 360 14.12 8.14 -1.16
C THR A 360 14.39 7.63 0.25
#